data_AF-A0A6N7Q073-F1
#
_entry.id   AF-A0A6N7Q073-F1
#
_cell.length_a   1.000
_cell.length_b   1.000
_cell.length_c   1.000
_cell.angle_alpha   90.00
_cell.angle_beta   90.00
_cell.angle_gamma   90.00
#
_symmetry.space_group_name_H-M   'P 1'
#
loop_
_entity.id
_entity.type
_entity.pdbx_description
1 polymer ?
#
loop_
_entity_poly.entity_id
_entity_poly.type
_entity_poly.pdbx_seq_one_letter_code
_entity_poly.pdbx_strand_id
1 'polypeptide(L)'
;MVGIRPTPRRAVAPAAPAARGSKLLGFVLVVGLGLPACADASSALAPATFQEGVGPLAKDRCDGCHERMPGGAMSAYRNARARVTPGDPDASPYYTVPMGQGHPVSWGDSAAAVRAWIEAGAPE
;
A
#
# COMPACT_ATOMS: atom_id res chain seq x y z
N MET A 1 -36.17 21.11 17.45
CA MET A 1 -36.06 19.87 16.67
C MET A 1 -35.92 20.26 15.20
N VAL A 2 -34.68 20.34 14.69
CA VAL A 2 -34.38 20.70 13.29
C VAL A 2 -34.02 19.41 12.57
N GLY A 3 -34.94 18.92 11.74
CA GLY A 3 -34.77 17.70 10.96
C GLY A 3 -33.97 17.98 9.68
N ILE A 4 -32.76 17.42 9.61
CA ILE A 4 -31.93 17.43 8.40
C ILE A 4 -32.31 16.19 7.58
N ARG A 5 -32.94 16.40 6.41
CA ARG A 5 -33.27 15.33 5.47
C ARG A 5 -32.02 15.00 4.62
N PRO A 6 -31.64 13.73 4.47
CA PRO A 6 -30.53 13.33 3.60
C PRO A 6 -30.96 13.36 2.12
N THR A 7 -30.18 14.03 1.29
CA THR A 7 -30.29 13.99 -0.18
C THR A 7 -29.70 12.69 -0.75
N PRO A 8 -30.38 12.00 -1.68
CA PRO A 8 -29.84 10.78 -2.29
C PRO A 8 -28.75 11.10 -3.32
N ARG A 9 -27.57 10.48 -3.18
CA ARG A 9 -26.54 10.48 -4.24
C ARG A 9 -26.96 9.52 -5.34
N ARG A 10 -27.19 10.10 -6.52
CA ARG A 10 -27.53 9.41 -7.76
C ARG A 10 -26.30 8.66 -8.27
N ALA A 11 -26.38 7.33 -8.32
CA ALA A 11 -25.36 6.49 -8.93
C ALA A 11 -25.32 6.73 -10.45
N VAL A 12 -24.14 7.08 -10.97
CA VAL A 12 -23.87 7.15 -12.40
C VAL A 12 -23.16 5.86 -12.79
N ALA A 13 -23.86 4.98 -13.51
CA ALA A 13 -23.26 3.84 -14.19
C ALA A 13 -22.60 4.33 -15.49
N PRO A 14 -21.34 3.96 -15.79
CA PRO A 14 -20.79 4.15 -17.13
C PRO A 14 -21.30 3.06 -18.06
N ALA A 15 -21.87 3.51 -19.18
CA ALA A 15 -22.35 2.70 -20.29
C ALA A 15 -21.19 2.00 -21.01
N ALA A 16 -21.38 0.72 -21.35
CA ALA A 16 -20.52 -0.03 -22.24
C ALA A 16 -20.67 0.47 -23.69
N PRO A 17 -19.57 0.71 -24.44
CA PRO A 17 -19.68 0.92 -25.88
C PRO A 17 -19.67 -0.43 -26.63
N ALA A 18 -20.61 -0.48 -27.57
CA ALA A 18 -20.91 -1.59 -28.45
C ALA A 18 -19.75 -1.97 -29.39
N ALA A 19 -19.63 -3.28 -29.60
CA ALA A 19 -18.82 -3.88 -30.63
C ALA A 19 -19.31 -3.46 -32.03
N ARG A 20 -18.40 -2.98 -32.88
CA ARG A 20 -18.57 -2.98 -34.34
C ARG A 20 -17.30 -3.53 -34.97
N GLY A 21 -17.43 -4.73 -35.52
CA GLY A 21 -16.42 -5.34 -36.36
C GLY A 21 -16.27 -4.58 -37.67
N SER A 22 -15.03 -4.35 -38.07
CA SER A 22 -14.69 -3.97 -39.44
C SER A 22 -13.53 -4.85 -39.89
N LYS A 23 -13.83 -5.76 -40.81
CA LYS A 23 -12.84 -6.55 -41.53
C LYS A 23 -12.15 -5.62 -42.52
N LEU A 24 -10.85 -5.41 -42.38
CA LEU A 24 -10.01 -5.02 -43.51
C LEU A 24 -8.68 -5.76 -43.41
N LEU A 25 -8.41 -6.52 -44.48
CA LEU A 25 -7.14 -7.10 -44.81
C LEU A 25 -6.06 -6.01 -44.84
N GLY A 26 -4.90 -6.31 -44.28
CA GLY A 26 -3.74 -5.42 -44.33
C GLY A 26 -2.50 -6.15 -43.84
N PHE A 27 -1.93 -6.97 -44.72
CA PHE A 27 -0.65 -7.64 -44.54
C PHE A 27 0.46 -6.57 -44.47
N VAL A 28 1.04 -6.36 -43.28
CA VAL A 28 2.32 -5.64 -43.14
C VAL A 28 3.22 -6.47 -42.24
N LEU A 29 4.19 -7.11 -42.89
CA LEU A 29 5.36 -7.74 -42.32
C LEU A 29 6.20 -6.66 -41.62
N VAL A 30 6.13 -6.58 -40.29
CA VAL A 30 7.10 -5.83 -39.48
C VAL A 30 7.96 -6.83 -38.74
N VAL A 31 9.23 -6.86 -39.13
CA VAL A 31 10.33 -7.59 -38.51
C VAL A 31 10.33 -7.27 -37.01
N GLY A 32 10.18 -8.31 -36.19
CA GLY A 32 10.08 -8.21 -34.75
C GLY A 32 11.35 -7.66 -34.10
N LEU A 33 11.32 -6.37 -33.75
CA LEU A 33 11.92 -5.93 -32.50
C LEU A 33 10.91 -6.26 -31.39
N GLY A 34 11.17 -7.33 -30.65
CA GLY A 34 10.39 -7.70 -29.48
C GLY A 34 10.52 -6.64 -28.40
N LEU A 35 9.62 -5.66 -28.38
CA LEU A 35 9.28 -4.94 -27.16
C LEU A 35 8.30 -5.82 -26.37
N PRO A 36 8.68 -6.37 -25.21
CA PRO A 36 7.67 -6.89 -24.29
C PRO A 36 6.94 -5.68 -23.69
N ALA A 37 5.83 -5.29 -24.30
CA ALA A 37 4.74 -4.73 -23.53
C ALA A 37 4.13 -5.86 -22.68
N CYS A 38 3.61 -5.50 -21.51
CA CYS A 38 2.81 -6.31 -20.59
C CYS A 38 3.61 -7.14 -19.56
N ALA A 39 4.11 -6.47 -18.53
CA ALA A 39 3.93 -6.97 -17.18
C ALA A 39 3.22 -5.86 -16.39
N ASP A 40 1.93 -6.04 -16.23
CA ASP A 40 1.09 -5.31 -15.31
C ASP A 40 1.76 -5.33 -13.93
N ALA A 41 2.33 -4.20 -13.51
CA ALA A 41 2.89 -4.05 -12.17
C ALA A 41 1.79 -4.01 -11.08
N SER A 42 0.57 -4.49 -11.37
CA SER A 42 -0.33 -5.08 -10.38
C SER A 42 0.00 -6.57 -10.18
N SER A 43 1.28 -6.89 -10.03
CA SER A 43 1.57 -7.83 -8.96
C SER A 43 1.22 -7.06 -7.70
N ALA A 44 0.00 -7.27 -7.19
CA ALA A 44 -0.27 -7.10 -5.79
C ALA A 44 0.81 -7.95 -5.10
N LEU A 45 1.94 -7.29 -4.79
CA LEU A 45 3.02 -7.90 -4.06
C LEU A 45 2.31 -8.43 -2.83
N ALA A 46 2.29 -9.76 -2.66
CA ALA A 46 1.79 -10.34 -1.44
C ALA A 46 2.41 -9.52 -0.31
N PRO A 47 1.61 -9.12 0.70
CA PRO A 47 2.11 -8.22 1.74
C PRO A 47 3.39 -8.84 2.29
N ALA A 48 4.51 -8.15 2.07
CA ALA A 48 5.80 -8.67 2.45
C ALA A 48 5.77 -9.01 3.94
N THR A 49 6.40 -10.13 4.31
CA THR A 49 6.64 -10.46 5.72
C THR A 49 7.34 -9.29 6.40
N PHE A 50 7.24 -9.22 7.72
CA PHE A 50 8.00 -8.21 8.44
C PHE A 50 9.49 -8.36 8.15
N GLN A 51 10.01 -9.60 8.16
CA GLN A 51 11.43 -9.86 7.99
C GLN A 51 12.00 -9.38 6.63
N GLU A 52 11.25 -9.54 5.54
CA GLU A 52 11.72 -9.20 4.19
C GLU A 52 11.27 -7.80 3.73
N GLY A 53 10.20 -7.26 4.35
CA GLY A 53 9.63 -5.97 3.97
C GLY A 53 9.85 -4.89 5.02
N VAL A 54 9.07 -4.94 6.10
CA VAL A 54 8.94 -3.82 7.04
C VAL A 54 10.14 -3.67 7.99
N GLY A 55 10.75 -4.77 8.39
CA GLY A 55 11.89 -4.81 9.31
C GLY A 55 13.11 -4.04 8.79
N PRO A 56 13.60 -4.31 7.55
CA PRO A 56 14.68 -3.54 6.95
C PRO A 56 14.36 -2.04 6.83
N LEU A 57 13.14 -1.68 6.43
CA LEU A 57 12.70 -0.28 6.34
C LEU A 57 12.74 0.42 7.71
N ALA A 58 12.30 -0.28 8.75
CA ALA A 58 12.32 0.23 10.12
C ALA A 58 13.75 0.34 10.66
N LYS A 59 14.63 -0.59 10.29
CA LYS A 59 16.04 -0.56 10.67
C LYS A 59 16.73 0.70 10.15
N ASP A 60 16.51 1.00 8.87
CA ASP A 60 17.18 2.14 8.22
C ASP A 60 16.65 3.49 8.72
N ARG A 61 15.36 3.57 9.07
CA ARG A 61 14.70 4.85 9.36
C ARG A 61 14.50 5.12 10.85
N CYS A 62 14.21 4.09 11.63
CA CYS A 62 13.71 4.26 13.00
C CYS A 62 14.77 3.90 14.05
N ASP A 63 15.57 2.88 13.81
CA ASP A 63 16.44 2.34 14.86
C ASP A 63 17.56 3.30 15.30
N GLY A 64 17.98 4.21 14.42
CA GLY A 64 18.96 5.25 14.76
C GLY A 64 18.57 6.07 15.99
N CYS A 65 17.27 6.21 16.26
CA CYS A 65 16.77 6.78 17.52
C CYS A 65 16.25 5.69 18.46
N HIS A 66 15.49 4.71 17.95
CA HIS A 66 14.68 3.81 18.78
C HIS A 66 15.43 2.68 19.46
N GLU A 67 16.57 2.22 18.93
CA GLU A 67 17.28 1.04 19.46
C GLU A 67 17.65 1.19 20.95
N ARG A 68 17.94 2.42 21.39
CA ARG A 68 18.35 2.74 22.77
C ARG A 68 17.23 3.35 23.61
N MET A 69 16.04 3.51 23.06
CA MET A 69 14.90 4.09 23.74
C MET A 69 14.03 3.01 24.42
N PRO A 70 13.24 3.40 25.44
CA PRO A 70 12.20 2.53 25.96
C PRO A 70 11.30 2.01 24.84
N GLY A 71 11.15 0.69 24.78
CA GLY A 71 10.38 0.03 23.73
C GLY A 71 11.19 -0.48 22.54
N GLY A 72 12.52 -0.27 22.52
CA GLY A 72 13.52 -0.96 21.71
C GLY A 72 13.51 -0.65 20.21
N ALA A 73 14.35 -1.38 19.47
CA ALA A 73 14.44 -1.28 18.00
C ALA A 73 13.08 -1.52 17.33
N MET A 74 12.70 -0.65 16.41
CA MET A 74 11.45 -0.79 15.63
C MET A 74 11.59 -1.89 14.58
N SER A 75 12.81 -2.21 14.16
CA SER A 75 13.11 -3.35 13.29
C SER A 75 12.97 -4.73 13.96
N ALA A 76 12.68 -4.80 15.26
CA ALA A 76 12.38 -6.06 15.92
C ALA A 76 10.88 -6.36 15.82
N TYR A 77 10.51 -7.52 15.25
CA TYR A 77 9.11 -7.89 15.00
C TYR A 77 8.25 -7.76 16.26
N ARG A 78 8.71 -8.28 17.40
CA ARG A 78 7.99 -8.17 18.69
C ARG A 78 7.63 -6.71 19.04
N ASN A 79 8.54 -5.78 18.81
CA ASN A 79 8.33 -4.37 19.15
C ASN A 79 7.37 -3.72 18.17
N ALA A 80 7.52 -3.98 16.86
CA ALA A 80 6.58 -3.50 15.85
C ALA A 80 5.17 -4.05 16.12
N ARG A 81 5.06 -5.36 16.33
CA ARG A 81 3.79 -6.07 16.52
C ARG A 81 3.01 -5.60 17.75
N ALA A 82 3.70 -5.21 18.82
CA ALA A 82 3.10 -4.62 20.02
C ALA A 82 2.43 -3.25 19.77
N ARG A 83 2.68 -2.63 18.61
CA ARG A 83 2.17 -1.30 18.21
C ARG A 83 1.27 -1.37 16.98
N VAL A 84 0.85 -2.57 16.61
CA VAL A 84 0.03 -2.82 15.43
C VAL A 84 -1.28 -3.47 15.84
N THR A 85 -2.37 -2.90 15.34
CA THR A 85 -3.69 -3.53 15.27
C THR A 85 -3.77 -4.25 13.91
N PRO A 86 -3.74 -5.60 13.88
CA PRO A 86 -3.80 -6.36 12.63
C PRO A 86 -5.04 -6.02 11.82
N GLY A 87 -4.86 -5.78 10.52
CA GLY A 87 -5.95 -5.43 9.62
C GLY A 87 -6.38 -3.95 9.68
N ASP A 88 -5.83 -3.16 10.62
CA ASP A 88 -6.23 -1.75 10.81
C ASP A 88 -5.00 -0.83 10.95
N PRO A 89 -4.50 -0.28 9.83
CA PRO A 89 -3.39 0.67 9.82
C PRO A 89 -3.70 1.97 10.55
N ASP A 90 -4.94 2.44 10.49
CA ASP A 90 -5.33 3.73 11.07
C ASP A 90 -5.50 3.61 12.60
N ALA A 91 -5.73 2.40 13.13
CA ALA A 91 -5.63 2.08 14.55
C ALA A 91 -4.25 1.56 15.00
N SER A 92 -3.22 1.63 14.14
CA SER A 92 -1.88 1.12 14.44
C SER A 92 -0.88 2.25 14.69
N PRO A 93 -0.47 2.50 15.95
CA PRO A 93 0.55 3.50 16.29
C PRO A 93 1.86 3.37 15.49
N TYR A 94 2.24 2.15 15.13
CA TYR A 94 3.42 1.88 14.30
C TYR A 94 3.37 2.58 12.93
N TYR A 95 2.15 2.78 12.40
CA TYR A 95 1.92 3.50 11.16
C TYR A 95 1.55 4.97 11.41
N THR A 96 0.63 5.25 12.33
CA THR A 96 0.07 6.60 12.47
C THR A 96 1.01 7.61 13.10
N VAL A 97 1.83 7.22 14.09
CA VAL A 97 2.75 8.13 14.77
C VAL A 97 3.77 8.77 13.81
N PRO A 98 4.55 8.00 13.02
CA PRO A 98 5.49 8.59 12.06
C PRO A 98 4.81 9.31 10.88
N MET A 99 3.50 9.13 10.69
CA MET A 99 2.73 9.85 9.66
C MET A 99 2.07 11.12 10.20
N GLY A 100 2.06 11.31 11.52
CA GLY A 100 1.50 12.49 12.19
C GLY A 100 2.48 13.66 12.27
N GLN A 101 1.98 14.80 12.74
CA GLN A 101 2.83 15.96 13.02
C GLN A 101 3.57 15.76 14.34
N GLY A 102 4.87 16.03 14.37
CA GLY A 102 5.70 15.99 15.58
C GLY A 102 6.65 14.79 15.70
N HIS A 103 6.57 13.81 14.80
CA HIS A 103 7.61 12.78 14.68
C HIS A 103 8.62 13.20 13.59
N PRO A 104 9.95 13.17 13.87
CA PRO A 104 10.95 13.72 12.95
C PRO A 104 11.19 12.85 11.69
N VAL A 105 10.78 11.58 11.72
CA VAL A 105 10.95 10.63 10.63
C VAL A 105 9.60 10.08 10.19
N SER A 106 9.37 9.95 8.89
CA SER A 106 8.16 9.35 8.33
C SER A 106 8.46 8.07 7.55
N TRP A 107 7.43 7.27 7.28
CA TRP A 107 7.53 6.15 6.34
C TRP A 107 7.76 6.60 4.89
N GLY A 108 7.46 7.86 4.55
CA GLY A 108 7.67 8.43 3.22
C GLY A 108 7.12 7.53 2.11
N ASP A 109 7.93 7.28 1.08
CA ASP A 109 7.54 6.45 -0.07
C ASP A 109 7.22 4.99 0.28
N SER A 110 7.63 4.49 1.45
CA SER A 110 7.30 3.13 1.89
C SER A 110 6.04 3.06 2.76
N ALA A 111 5.32 4.17 2.95
CA ALA A 111 4.08 4.16 3.72
C ALA A 111 3.06 3.16 3.16
N ALA A 112 2.99 3.00 1.84
CA ALA A 112 2.10 2.02 1.21
C ALA A 112 2.47 0.57 1.59
N ALA A 113 3.77 0.23 1.63
CA ALA A 113 4.23 -1.11 1.99
C ALA A 113 3.95 -1.44 3.47
N VAL A 114 4.19 -0.49 4.37
CA VAL A 114 3.89 -0.67 5.80
C VAL A 114 2.38 -0.78 6.05
N ARG A 115 1.58 0.05 5.36
CA ARG A 115 0.11 -0.04 5.40
C ARG A 115 -0.36 -1.43 4.95
N ALA A 116 0.10 -1.90 3.79
CA ALA A 116 -0.28 -3.20 3.24
C ALA A 116 0.10 -4.37 4.15
N TRP A 117 1.29 -4.32 4.78
CA TRP A 117 1.71 -5.31 5.77
C TRP A 117 0.77 -5.34 6.99
N ILE A 118 0.32 -4.18 7.49
CA ILE A 118 -0.65 -4.13 8.60
C ILE A 118 -2.01 -4.66 8.17
N GLU A 119 -2.51 -4.26 6.99
CA GLU A 119 -3.78 -4.74 6.41
C GLU A 119 -3.79 -6.27 6.27
N ALA A 120 -2.63 -6.87 6.00
CA ALA A 120 -2.44 -8.31 5.92
C ALA A 120 -2.41 -9.04 7.27
N GLY A 121 -2.55 -8.32 8.37
CA GLY A 121 -2.50 -8.87 9.71
C GLY A 121 -1.12 -8.87 10.35
N ALA A 122 -0.16 -8.13 9.76
CA ALA A 122 1.21 -8.01 10.23
C ALA A 122 1.95 -9.36 10.36
N PRO A 123 2.04 -10.15 9.27
CA PRO A 123 2.81 -11.39 9.26
C PRO A 123 4.29 -11.13 9.59
N GLU A 124 4.90 -12.04 10.35
CA GLU A 124 6.34 -12.00 10.66
C GLU A 124 7.19 -12.28 9.41
#